data_AF-A0A3S8U570-F1
#
_entry.id   AF-A0A3S8U570-F1
#
_cell.length_a   1.000
_cell.length_b   1.000
_cell.length_c   1.000
_cell.angle_alpha   90.00
_cell.angle_beta   90.00
_cell.angle_gamma   90.00
#
_symmetry.space_group_name_H-M   'P 1'
#
loop_
_entity.id
_entity.type
_entity.pdbx_description
1 polymer ?
#
loop_
_entity_poly.entity_id
_entity_poly.type
_entity_poly.pdbx_seq_one_letter_code
_entity_poly.pdbx_strand_id
1 'polypeptide(L)'
;MTDPVFLPGVPAEAVLAALGRLPGSDLDSPDSSSALLANTFGWFLDRPRLLLPFPGVPMGLPETVELGVELQLPMRGVRHPRVDVLVTTPTTLVGIVSKRYQPFRPAKAVAFTEPFDARDWGPGMARFAAMRKGLMEGRQSYQHLDAVTLVKQAHALRTQAVKRARGAVLVYLHAEPQNWASGKPVDTKAIARHRTEVTSFARAVKGDDVTFVALTWAELLTQWSRTPALVAHTAAVRGWFGGL
;
A
#
# COMPACT_ATOMS: atom_id res chain seq x y z
N MET A 1 -6.09 0.15 -27.76
CA MET A 1 -6.39 0.08 -26.31
C MET A 1 -7.22 -1.16 -26.11
N THR A 2 -6.66 -2.16 -25.46
CA THR A 2 -7.40 -3.37 -25.02
C THR A 2 -8.18 -3.01 -23.76
N ASP A 3 -9.41 -3.49 -23.65
CA ASP A 3 -10.23 -3.25 -22.46
C ASP A 3 -9.56 -3.84 -21.21
N PRO A 4 -9.72 -3.21 -20.02
CA PRO A 4 -9.15 -3.73 -18.78
C PRO A 4 -9.63 -5.16 -18.50
N VAL A 5 -8.70 -6.05 -18.16
CA VAL A 5 -9.03 -7.43 -17.80
C VAL A 5 -9.33 -7.51 -16.31
N PHE A 6 -10.60 -7.75 -15.97
CA PHE A 6 -11.04 -8.01 -14.61
C PHE A 6 -11.26 -9.51 -14.35
N LEU A 7 -10.76 -9.99 -13.21
CA LEU A 7 -10.89 -11.38 -12.78
C LEU A 7 -12.35 -11.70 -12.39
N PRO A 8 -12.74 -12.99 -12.41
CA PRO A 8 -14.10 -13.41 -12.07
C PRO A 8 -14.60 -12.85 -10.74
N GLY A 9 -15.78 -12.23 -10.77
CA GLY A 9 -16.45 -11.65 -9.59
C GLY A 9 -15.93 -10.28 -9.15
N VAL A 10 -14.91 -9.72 -9.82
CA VAL A 10 -14.49 -8.33 -9.59
C VAL A 10 -15.51 -7.38 -10.24
N PRO A 11 -16.12 -6.44 -9.48
CA PRO A 11 -17.13 -5.52 -10.02
C PRO A 11 -16.45 -4.42 -10.86
N ALA A 12 -16.30 -4.68 -12.17
CA ALA A 12 -15.57 -3.83 -13.11
C ALA A 12 -15.99 -2.36 -13.07
N GLU A 13 -17.29 -2.07 -13.10
CA GLU A 13 -17.81 -0.70 -13.08
C GLU A 13 -17.42 0.06 -11.80
N ALA A 14 -17.51 -0.58 -10.64
CA ALA A 14 -17.13 0.01 -9.36
C ALA A 14 -15.62 0.28 -9.28
N VAL A 15 -14.81 -0.63 -9.81
CA VAL A 15 -13.35 -0.46 -9.88
C VAL A 15 -12.98 0.68 -10.82
N LEU A 16 -13.60 0.77 -12.00
CA LEU A 16 -13.38 1.87 -12.94
C LEU A 16 -13.87 3.21 -12.40
N ALA A 17 -14.96 3.24 -11.66
CA ALA A 17 -15.43 4.45 -10.98
C ALA A 17 -14.42 4.93 -9.92
N ALA A 18 -13.82 4.00 -9.16
CA ALA A 18 -12.84 4.33 -8.13
C ALA A 18 -11.46 4.71 -8.69
N LEU A 19 -10.97 3.99 -9.70
CA LEU A 19 -9.59 4.11 -10.19
C LEU A 19 -9.46 4.75 -11.58
N GLY A 20 -10.48 4.68 -12.43
CA GLY A 20 -10.36 4.98 -13.86
C GLY A 20 -10.05 6.45 -14.19
N ARG A 21 -10.15 7.36 -13.23
CA ARG A 21 -9.75 8.77 -13.37
C ARG A 21 -8.40 9.09 -12.74
N LEU A 22 -7.71 8.10 -12.19
CA LEU A 22 -6.47 8.32 -11.45
C LEU A 22 -5.27 8.36 -12.39
N PRO A 23 -4.41 9.40 -12.31
CA PRO A 23 -3.20 9.44 -13.11
C PRO A 23 -2.30 8.23 -12.81
N GLY A 24 -1.92 7.49 -13.85
CA GLY A 24 -1.02 6.34 -13.73
C GLY A 24 -1.68 5.02 -13.31
N SER A 25 -3.02 4.93 -13.30
CA SER A 25 -3.72 3.65 -13.19
C SER A 25 -3.70 2.91 -14.53
N ASP A 26 -2.63 2.18 -14.77
CA ASP A 26 -2.59 1.16 -15.83
C ASP A 26 -3.37 -0.07 -15.30
N LEU A 27 -4.55 -0.34 -15.86
CA LEU A 27 -5.41 -1.44 -15.42
C LEU A 27 -5.40 -2.62 -16.40
N ASP A 28 -4.84 -2.41 -17.58
CA ASP A 28 -4.77 -3.35 -18.69
C ASP A 28 -3.47 -4.18 -18.70
N SER A 29 -2.44 -3.74 -17.99
CA SER A 29 -1.17 -4.47 -17.91
C SER A 29 -1.08 -5.42 -16.70
N PRO A 30 -0.73 -6.71 -16.90
CA PRO A 30 -0.38 -7.58 -15.79
C PRO A 30 0.84 -7.07 -15.02
N ASP A 31 1.70 -6.21 -15.59
CA ASP A 31 2.88 -5.67 -14.91
C ASP A 31 2.52 -4.57 -13.90
N SER A 32 1.29 -4.09 -13.97
CA SER A 32 0.83 -2.96 -13.19
C SER A 32 0.45 -3.37 -11.77
N SER A 33 0.96 -2.61 -10.79
CA SER A 33 0.46 -2.72 -9.42
C SER A 33 -0.97 -2.25 -9.29
N SER A 34 -1.43 -1.33 -10.15
CA SER A 34 -2.81 -0.87 -10.14
C SER A 34 -3.74 -1.97 -10.65
N ALA A 35 -3.35 -2.70 -11.71
CA ALA A 35 -4.11 -3.86 -12.17
C ALA A 35 -4.15 -4.99 -11.12
N LEU A 36 -3.01 -5.30 -10.49
CA LEU A 36 -2.91 -6.27 -9.40
C LEU A 36 -3.82 -5.90 -8.23
N LEU A 37 -3.76 -4.65 -7.78
CA LEU A 37 -4.57 -4.15 -6.68
C LEU A 37 -6.06 -4.13 -7.03
N ALA A 38 -6.41 -3.60 -8.20
CA ALA A 38 -7.78 -3.55 -8.71
C ALA A 38 -8.42 -4.94 -8.74
N ASN A 39 -7.70 -5.92 -9.29
CA ASN A 39 -8.20 -7.28 -9.39
C ASN A 39 -8.20 -8.00 -8.04
N THR A 40 -7.28 -7.70 -7.14
CA THR A 40 -7.21 -8.41 -5.85
C THR A 40 -8.17 -7.81 -4.83
N PHE A 41 -8.12 -6.50 -4.62
CA PHE A 41 -8.94 -5.80 -3.62
C PHE A 41 -10.28 -5.30 -4.16
N GLY A 42 -10.43 -5.08 -5.46
CA GLY A 42 -11.70 -4.69 -6.06
C GLY A 42 -12.81 -5.71 -5.82
N TRP A 43 -12.45 -6.99 -5.69
CA TRP A 43 -13.37 -8.07 -5.32
C TRP A 43 -14.06 -7.86 -3.96
N PHE A 44 -13.56 -6.97 -3.09
CA PHE A 44 -14.14 -6.71 -1.78
C PHE A 44 -14.95 -5.41 -1.71
N LEU A 45 -15.09 -4.66 -2.80
CA LEU A 45 -15.81 -3.38 -2.82
C LEU A 45 -17.28 -3.50 -2.36
N ASP A 46 -17.97 -4.55 -2.80
CA ASP A 46 -19.36 -4.86 -2.47
C ASP A 46 -19.50 -5.93 -1.37
N ARG A 47 -18.38 -6.51 -0.93
CA ARG A 47 -18.30 -7.58 0.06
C ARG A 47 -17.15 -7.39 1.06
N PRO A 48 -17.08 -6.23 1.74
CA PRO A 48 -15.95 -5.89 2.61
C PRO A 48 -15.76 -6.92 3.73
N ARG A 49 -16.85 -7.52 4.24
CA ARG A 49 -16.79 -8.53 5.33
C ARG A 49 -16.11 -9.85 4.95
N LEU A 50 -15.92 -10.12 3.66
CA LEU A 50 -15.12 -11.28 3.21
C LEU A 50 -13.62 -11.01 3.24
N LEU A 51 -13.20 -9.74 3.40
CA LEU A 51 -11.81 -9.38 3.60
C LEU A 51 -11.43 -9.71 5.03
N LEU A 52 -10.74 -10.84 5.23
CA LEU A 52 -10.28 -11.23 6.56
C LEU A 52 -9.13 -10.32 7.04
N PRO A 53 -8.95 -10.17 8.37
CA PRO A 53 -7.79 -9.47 8.92
C PRO A 53 -6.47 -10.01 8.36
N PHE A 54 -5.58 -9.11 7.97
CA PHE A 54 -4.29 -9.49 7.38
C PHE A 54 -3.33 -10.05 8.46
N PRO A 55 -2.30 -10.83 8.06
CA PRO A 55 -1.33 -11.36 9.01
C PRO A 55 -0.62 -10.21 9.74
N GLY A 56 -0.57 -10.26 11.07
CA GLY A 56 0.19 -9.27 11.86
C GLY A 56 -0.31 -7.82 11.77
N VAL A 57 -1.47 -7.56 11.15
CA VAL A 57 -2.08 -6.23 11.05
C VAL A 57 -3.11 -6.05 12.17
N PRO A 58 -2.94 -5.06 13.07
CA PRO A 58 -3.90 -4.82 14.15
C PRO A 58 -5.17 -4.16 13.60
N MET A 59 -6.09 -4.98 13.12
CA MET A 59 -7.37 -4.56 12.56
C MET A 59 -8.50 -5.50 12.95
N GLY A 60 -9.71 -4.93 13.10
CA GLY A 60 -10.94 -5.70 13.24
C GLY A 60 -11.49 -6.19 11.90
N LEU A 61 -12.73 -6.65 11.91
CA LEU A 61 -13.45 -6.99 10.68
C LEU A 61 -13.71 -5.72 9.84
N PRO A 62 -13.45 -5.75 8.52
CA PRO A 62 -13.74 -4.63 7.63
C PRO A 62 -15.24 -4.30 7.51
N GLU A 63 -15.53 -3.01 7.59
CA GLU A 63 -16.83 -2.40 7.30
C GLU A 63 -16.87 -1.88 5.86
N THR A 64 -15.78 -1.26 5.39
CA THR A 64 -15.66 -0.76 4.01
C THR A 64 -14.28 -1.05 3.44
N VAL A 65 -14.23 -1.18 2.11
CA VAL A 65 -13.01 -1.25 1.30
C VAL A 65 -13.16 -0.21 0.19
N GLU A 66 -12.18 0.67 0.06
CA GLU A 66 -12.15 1.74 -0.95
C GLU A 66 -10.82 1.69 -1.70
N LEU A 67 -10.81 2.00 -3.00
CA LEU A 67 -9.60 2.00 -3.82
C LEU A 67 -9.15 3.42 -4.17
N GLY A 68 -7.83 3.62 -4.25
CA GLY A 68 -7.21 4.86 -4.74
C GLY A 68 -7.46 6.11 -3.90
N VAL A 69 -7.65 5.95 -2.59
CA VAL A 69 -8.14 6.99 -1.68
C VAL A 69 -7.10 8.06 -1.43
N GLU A 70 -7.51 9.32 -1.60
CA GLU A 70 -6.71 10.48 -1.23
C GLU A 70 -6.84 10.80 0.26
N LEU A 71 -5.70 10.84 0.94
CA LEU A 71 -5.61 11.10 2.37
C LEU A 71 -5.29 12.57 2.61
N GLN A 72 -6.18 13.23 3.35
CA GLN A 72 -6.09 14.65 3.63
C GLN A 72 -4.96 14.93 4.62
N LEU A 73 -4.08 15.85 4.24
CA LEU A 73 -3.12 16.48 5.13
C LEU A 73 -3.74 17.76 5.70
N PRO A 74 -3.45 18.14 6.96
CA PRO A 74 -4.08 19.29 7.61
C PRO A 74 -3.36 20.60 7.24
N MET A 75 -3.13 20.81 5.94
CA MET A 75 -2.38 21.93 5.36
C MET A 75 -3.09 22.39 4.09
N ARG A 76 -3.13 23.71 3.84
CA ARG A 76 -3.77 24.27 2.63
C ARG A 76 -2.80 24.27 1.45
N GLY A 77 -3.33 24.08 0.25
CA GLY A 77 -2.57 24.20 -1.00
C GLY A 77 -1.50 23.12 -1.21
N VAL A 78 -1.52 22.04 -0.44
CA VAL A 78 -0.57 20.92 -0.58
C VAL A 78 -1.17 19.80 -1.43
N ARG A 79 -0.31 19.00 -2.06
CA ARG A 79 -0.74 17.75 -2.67
C ARG A 79 -0.98 16.71 -1.58
N HIS A 80 -2.18 16.14 -1.57
CA HIS A 80 -2.52 15.08 -0.63
C HIS A 80 -1.98 13.73 -1.13
N PRO A 81 -1.32 12.93 -0.26
CA PRO A 81 -0.88 11.59 -0.63
C PRO A 81 -2.09 10.67 -0.79
N ARG A 82 -1.92 9.59 -1.55
CA ARG A 82 -2.94 8.55 -1.74
C ARG A 82 -2.49 7.24 -1.16
N VAL A 83 -3.41 6.43 -0.68
CA VAL A 83 -3.19 4.99 -0.46
C VAL A 83 -3.93 4.23 -1.55
N ASP A 84 -3.42 3.06 -1.90
CA ASP A 84 -3.99 2.29 -3.00
C ASP A 84 -5.29 1.60 -2.57
N VAL A 85 -5.38 1.14 -1.31
CA VAL A 85 -6.62 0.71 -0.67
C VAL A 85 -6.75 1.37 0.69
N LEU A 86 -7.96 1.80 1.06
CA LEU A 86 -8.32 2.13 2.43
C LEU A 86 -9.34 1.12 2.93
N VAL A 87 -9.01 0.41 4.01
CA VAL A 87 -9.93 -0.46 4.72
C VAL A 87 -10.36 0.23 6.00
N THR A 88 -11.66 0.38 6.18
CA THR A 88 -12.24 0.89 7.41
C THR A 88 -12.78 -0.26 8.24
N THR A 89 -12.42 -0.27 9.52
CA THR A 89 -12.99 -1.14 10.55
C THR A 89 -13.62 -0.27 11.65
N PRO A 90 -14.34 -0.83 12.63
CA PRO A 90 -14.93 -0.04 13.71
C PRO A 90 -13.89 0.84 14.43
N THR A 91 -12.70 0.30 14.68
CA THR A 91 -11.66 0.94 15.51
C THR A 91 -10.44 1.44 14.74
N THR A 92 -10.25 1.05 13.49
CA THR A 92 -8.96 1.26 12.78
C THR A 92 -9.18 1.65 11.31
N LEU A 93 -8.40 2.61 10.83
CA LEU A 93 -8.17 2.84 9.40
C LEU A 93 -6.90 2.14 8.96
N VAL A 94 -6.99 1.27 7.96
CA VAL A 94 -5.85 0.54 7.39
C VAL A 94 -5.61 1.06 5.97
N GLY A 95 -4.56 1.85 5.78
CA GLY A 95 -4.11 2.30 4.47
C GLY A 95 -3.12 1.30 3.89
N ILE A 96 -3.38 0.78 2.69
CA ILE A 96 -2.51 -0.18 2.00
C ILE A 96 -1.80 0.51 0.84
N VAL A 97 -0.50 0.28 0.76
CA VAL A 97 0.36 0.73 -0.33
C VAL A 97 0.92 -0.51 -1.01
N SER A 98 0.47 -0.74 -2.24
CA SER A 98 0.82 -1.90 -3.05
C SER A 98 2.01 -1.62 -3.95
N LYS A 99 2.95 -2.56 -3.98
CA LYS A 99 4.08 -2.57 -4.90
C LYS A 99 4.21 -3.94 -5.54
N ARG A 100 4.61 -3.96 -6.80
CA ARG A 100 4.93 -5.19 -7.53
C ARG A 100 6.36 -5.15 -8.04
N TYR A 101 6.59 -4.35 -9.08
CA TYR A 101 7.92 -4.20 -9.70
C TYR A 101 8.61 -2.88 -9.36
N GLN A 102 7.86 -1.90 -8.85
CA GLN A 102 8.35 -0.55 -8.56
C GLN A 102 9.61 -0.52 -7.69
N PRO A 103 9.78 -1.37 -6.66
CA PRO A 103 10.99 -1.36 -5.83
C PRO A 103 12.26 -1.65 -6.63
N PHE A 104 12.15 -2.34 -7.76
CA PHE A 104 13.28 -2.79 -8.59
C PHE A 104 13.44 -1.98 -9.88
N ARG A 105 12.58 -0.99 -10.10
CA ARG A 105 12.72 -0.03 -11.21
C ARG A 105 13.65 1.11 -10.78
N PRO A 106 14.24 1.86 -11.73
CA PRO A 106 14.99 3.07 -11.41
C PRO A 106 14.18 4.01 -10.52
N ALA A 107 14.81 4.50 -9.45
CA ALA A 107 14.15 5.35 -8.48
C ALA A 107 13.64 6.63 -9.15
N LYS A 108 12.39 6.99 -8.83
CA LYS A 108 11.87 8.31 -9.15
C LYS A 108 12.32 9.28 -8.06
N ALA A 109 12.71 10.49 -8.43
CA ALA A 109 12.98 11.53 -7.45
C ALA A 109 11.67 11.88 -6.72
N VAL A 110 11.60 11.54 -5.43
CA VAL A 110 10.49 11.92 -4.55
C VAL A 110 11.08 12.74 -3.41
N ALA A 111 10.51 13.90 -3.15
CA ALA A 111 10.94 14.82 -2.11
C ALA A 111 9.76 15.25 -1.24
N PHE A 112 10.04 15.71 -0.03
CA PHE A 112 9.06 16.40 0.79
C PHE A 112 8.87 17.81 0.21
N THR A 113 7.66 18.09 -0.26
CA THR A 113 7.28 19.41 -0.80
C THR A 113 6.29 20.11 0.10
N GLU A 114 5.71 19.38 1.05
CA GLU A 114 4.73 19.86 2.01
C GLU A 114 5.44 20.38 3.27
N PRO A 115 4.92 21.45 3.90
CA PRO A 115 5.56 22.11 5.05
C PRO A 115 5.32 21.35 6.36
N PHE A 116 5.80 20.11 6.45
CA PHE A 116 5.60 19.26 7.63
C PHE A 116 6.13 19.90 8.93
N ASP A 117 7.18 20.73 8.85
CA ASP A 117 7.77 21.44 10.00
C ASP A 117 6.91 22.61 10.52
N ALA A 118 5.96 23.11 9.72
CA ALA A 118 5.08 24.20 10.13
C ALA A 118 4.00 23.74 11.14
N ARG A 119 4.01 22.47 11.55
CA ARG A 119 2.99 21.87 12.41
C ARG A 119 3.62 20.96 13.45
N ASP A 120 3.11 21.05 14.68
CA ASP A 120 3.36 20.04 15.69
C ASP A 120 2.46 18.80 15.43
N TRP A 121 3.12 17.66 15.22
CA TRP A 121 2.45 16.38 15.00
C TRP A 121 2.25 15.60 16.30
N GLY A 122 2.80 16.08 17.43
CA GLY A 122 2.71 15.46 18.74
C GLY A 122 3.67 14.29 18.92
N PRO A 123 3.82 13.80 20.17
CA PRO A 123 4.76 12.74 20.52
C PRO A 123 4.46 11.41 19.80
N GLY A 124 3.19 11.17 19.46
CA GLY A 124 2.75 9.99 18.71
C GLY A 124 3.25 9.91 17.27
N MET A 125 3.92 10.93 16.73
CA MET A 125 4.51 10.91 15.39
C MET A 125 6.02 11.22 15.39
N ALA A 126 6.66 11.12 16.56
CA ALA A 126 8.05 11.54 16.74
C ALA A 126 9.04 10.74 15.88
N ARG A 127 8.80 9.44 15.67
CA ARG A 127 9.70 8.59 14.88
C ARG A 127 9.53 8.79 13.38
N PHE A 128 8.32 8.98 12.90
CA PHE A 128 8.07 9.41 11.53
C PHE A 128 8.64 10.81 11.25
N ALA A 129 8.59 11.73 12.22
CA ALA A 129 9.25 13.03 12.12
C ALA A 129 10.79 12.87 12.07
N ALA A 130 11.38 12.01 12.90
CA ALA A 130 12.81 11.72 12.87
C ALA A 130 13.25 11.07 11.55
N MET A 131 12.45 10.13 11.02
CA MET A 131 12.64 9.50 9.71
C MET A 131 12.63 10.55 8.60
N ARG A 132 11.62 11.44 8.57
CA ARG A 132 11.55 12.55 7.61
C ARG A 132 12.80 13.42 7.64
N LYS A 133 13.20 13.86 8.84
CA LYS A 133 14.40 14.69 9.03
C LYS A 133 15.65 13.97 8.56
N GLY A 134 15.81 12.68 8.90
CA GLY A 134 16.92 11.84 8.45
C GLY A 134 17.00 11.72 6.93
N LEU A 135 15.85 11.57 6.25
CA LEU A 135 15.77 11.53 4.79
C LEU A 135 16.14 12.88 4.15
N MET A 136 15.65 13.99 4.71
CA MET A 136 15.94 15.35 4.19
C MET A 136 17.42 15.73 4.34
N GLU A 137 18.05 15.32 5.44
CA GLU A 137 19.46 15.60 5.75
C GLU A 137 20.43 14.58 5.13
N GLY A 138 19.92 13.57 4.42
CA GLY A 138 20.73 12.50 3.84
C GLY A 138 21.37 11.53 4.86
N ARG A 139 21.02 11.66 6.14
CA ARG A 139 21.45 10.72 7.20
C ARG A 139 20.79 9.35 7.09
N GLN A 140 19.67 9.27 6.38
CA GLN A 140 18.99 8.04 6.02
C GLN A 140 18.67 8.06 4.53
N SER A 141 18.83 6.91 3.88
CA SER A 141 18.49 6.74 2.46
C SER A 141 18.04 5.31 2.21
N TYR A 142 17.18 5.17 1.19
CA TYR A 142 16.63 3.89 0.76
C TYR A 142 16.71 3.85 -0.77
N GLN A 143 17.19 2.73 -1.32
CA GLN A 143 17.35 2.57 -2.76
C GLN A 143 16.11 1.96 -3.42
N HIS A 144 15.46 1.02 -2.74
CA HIS A 144 14.34 0.24 -3.25
C HIS A 144 13.02 0.56 -2.53
N LEU A 145 13.09 1.07 -1.29
CA LEU A 145 11.93 1.54 -0.55
C LEU A 145 11.69 3.05 -0.76
N ASP A 146 10.50 3.42 -1.24
CA ASP A 146 10.07 4.82 -1.30
C ASP A 146 9.60 5.30 0.09
N ALA A 147 10.57 5.54 0.97
CA ALA A 147 10.32 5.98 2.34
C ALA A 147 9.67 7.38 2.40
N VAL A 148 9.94 8.25 1.43
CA VAL A 148 9.34 9.59 1.38
C VAL A 148 7.83 9.49 1.21
N THR A 149 7.36 8.71 0.24
CA THR A 149 5.91 8.51 0.03
C THR A 149 5.25 7.86 1.24
N LEU A 150 5.89 6.85 1.85
CA LEU A 150 5.37 6.18 3.06
C LEU A 150 5.22 7.14 4.25
N VAL A 151 6.21 8.01 4.48
CA VAL A 151 6.14 9.03 5.53
C VAL A 151 4.98 9.99 5.26
N LYS A 152 4.81 10.47 4.03
CA LYS A 152 3.68 11.35 3.67
C LYS A 152 2.33 10.67 3.94
N GLN A 153 2.17 9.43 3.49
CA GLN A 153 0.95 8.63 3.68
C GLN A 153 0.65 8.40 5.16
N ALA A 154 1.66 8.11 5.99
CA ALA A 154 1.48 7.94 7.43
C ALA A 154 0.90 9.21 8.09
N HIS A 155 1.48 10.38 7.80
CA HIS A 155 0.99 11.65 8.35
C HIS A 155 -0.46 11.96 7.94
N ALA A 156 -0.81 11.69 6.68
CA ALA A 156 -2.17 11.89 6.19
C ALA A 156 -3.16 10.88 6.79
N LEU A 157 -2.75 9.60 6.91
CA LEU A 157 -3.55 8.55 7.53
C LEU A 157 -3.83 8.88 9.00
N ARG A 158 -2.81 9.29 9.75
CA ARG A 158 -2.94 9.74 11.15
C ARG A 158 -3.95 10.88 11.28
N THR A 159 -3.88 11.87 10.38
CA THR A 159 -4.79 13.01 10.37
C THR A 159 -6.25 12.57 10.23
N GLN A 160 -6.52 11.65 9.31
CA GLN A 160 -7.87 11.11 9.13
C GLN A 160 -8.32 10.22 10.29
N ALA A 161 -7.42 9.37 10.81
CA ALA A 161 -7.71 8.45 11.89
C ALA A 161 -8.10 9.20 13.18
N VAL A 162 -7.33 10.24 13.56
CA VAL A 162 -7.65 11.12 14.69
C VAL A 162 -9.02 11.79 14.51
N LYS A 163 -9.29 12.34 13.33
CA LYS A 163 -10.59 12.98 13.03
C LYS A 163 -11.77 12.02 13.16
N ARG A 164 -11.55 10.72 12.92
CA ARG A 164 -12.57 9.66 13.02
C ARG A 164 -12.53 8.89 14.34
N ALA A 165 -11.71 9.31 15.31
CA ALA A 165 -11.49 8.61 16.58
C ALA A 165 -11.13 7.11 16.40
N ARG A 166 -10.22 6.83 15.45
CA ARG A 166 -9.74 5.47 15.11
C ARG A 166 -8.22 5.38 15.20
N GLY A 167 -7.71 4.17 15.39
CA GLY A 167 -6.30 3.85 15.18
C GLY A 167 -5.92 3.88 13.70
N ALA A 168 -4.62 3.89 13.43
CA ALA A 168 -4.08 3.94 12.07
C ALA A 168 -3.05 2.84 11.83
N VAL A 169 -3.19 2.12 10.72
CA VAL A 169 -2.18 1.16 10.24
C VAL A 169 -1.83 1.45 8.79
N LEU A 170 -0.54 1.63 8.51
CA LEU A 170 -0.01 1.73 7.16
C LEU A 170 0.59 0.37 6.78
N VAL A 171 -0.06 -0.33 5.85
CA VAL A 171 0.40 -1.60 5.31
C VAL A 171 1.20 -1.37 4.03
N TYR A 172 2.44 -1.83 4.01
CA TYR A 172 3.26 -1.89 2.82
C TYR A 172 3.21 -3.32 2.24
N LEU A 173 2.42 -3.50 1.20
CA LEU A 173 2.18 -4.79 0.55
C LEU A 173 3.02 -4.87 -0.73
N HIS A 174 3.99 -5.77 -0.78
CA HIS A 174 4.93 -5.85 -1.90
C HIS A 174 5.07 -7.26 -2.47
N ALA A 175 5.42 -7.36 -3.75
CA ALA A 175 5.78 -8.63 -4.38
C ALA A 175 7.31 -8.78 -4.38
N GLU A 176 7.75 -10.03 -4.44
CA GLU A 176 9.18 -10.38 -4.62
C GLU A 176 9.35 -11.24 -5.87
N PRO A 177 9.05 -10.68 -7.05
CA PRO A 177 9.05 -11.43 -8.30
C PRO A 177 10.46 -11.93 -8.63
N GLN A 178 10.57 -13.20 -8.99
CA GLN A 178 11.83 -13.77 -9.49
C GLN A 178 12.15 -13.27 -10.91
N ASN A 179 11.11 -12.99 -11.70
CA ASN A 179 11.22 -12.51 -13.06
C ASN A 179 10.34 -11.28 -13.28
N TRP A 180 10.85 -10.35 -14.08
CA TRP A 180 10.04 -9.37 -14.79
C TRP A 180 9.03 -10.10 -15.67
N ALA A 181 7.93 -9.45 -16.01
CA ALA A 181 6.95 -10.04 -16.93
C ALA A 181 7.50 -10.29 -18.35
N SER A 182 8.59 -9.61 -18.72
CA SER A 182 9.37 -9.94 -19.93
C SER A 182 10.13 -11.28 -19.84
N GLY A 183 10.06 -11.99 -18.71
CA GLY A 183 10.80 -13.22 -18.45
C GLY A 183 12.24 -13.01 -17.98
N LYS A 184 12.75 -11.77 -17.99
CA LYS A 184 14.08 -11.46 -17.47
C LYS A 184 14.13 -11.63 -15.95
N PRO A 185 15.22 -12.15 -15.37
CA PRO A 185 15.35 -12.26 -13.93
C PRO A 185 15.41 -10.88 -13.26
N VAL A 186 14.81 -10.77 -12.08
CA VAL A 186 14.99 -9.63 -11.18
C VAL A 186 16.28 -9.86 -10.38
N ASP A 187 17.07 -8.80 -10.16
CA ASP A 187 18.30 -8.91 -9.37
C ASP A 187 18.00 -9.36 -7.94
N THR A 188 18.50 -10.53 -7.56
CA THR A 188 18.32 -11.11 -6.22
C THR A 188 18.94 -10.24 -5.14
N LYS A 189 20.01 -9.48 -5.44
CA LYS A 189 20.60 -8.51 -4.51
C LYS A 189 19.66 -7.34 -4.25
N ALA A 190 18.94 -6.88 -5.27
CA ALA A 190 17.94 -5.83 -5.13
C ALA A 190 16.77 -6.27 -4.24
N ILE A 191 16.29 -7.52 -4.39
CA ILE A 191 15.26 -8.11 -3.51
C ILE A 191 15.78 -8.19 -2.06
N ALA A 192 16.98 -8.72 -1.84
CA ALA A 192 17.56 -8.82 -0.50
C ALA A 192 17.75 -7.44 0.16
N ARG A 193 18.17 -6.45 -0.62
CA ARG A 193 18.32 -5.07 -0.14
C ARG A 193 16.96 -4.45 0.18
N HIS A 194 15.95 -4.65 -0.67
CA HIS A 194 14.59 -4.17 -0.42
C HIS A 194 14.01 -4.73 0.89
N ARG A 195 14.16 -6.03 1.16
CA ARG A 195 13.77 -6.64 2.45
C ARG A 195 14.46 -5.97 3.65
N THR A 196 15.76 -5.73 3.52
CA THR A 196 16.57 -5.08 4.57
C THR A 196 16.09 -3.65 4.81
N GLU A 197 15.80 -2.91 3.75
CA GLU A 197 15.28 -1.55 3.79
C GLU A 197 13.89 -1.47 4.44
N VAL A 198 12.97 -2.37 4.05
CA VAL A 198 11.64 -2.50 4.67
C VAL A 198 11.75 -2.79 6.17
N THR A 199 12.60 -3.73 6.55
CA THR A 199 12.84 -4.08 7.96
C THR A 199 13.42 -2.91 8.75
N SER A 200 14.39 -2.20 8.15
CA SER A 200 15.01 -1.01 8.76
C SER A 200 13.99 0.12 8.97
N PHE A 201 13.17 0.41 7.96
CA PHE A 201 12.10 1.41 8.06
C PHE A 201 11.08 1.03 9.14
N ALA A 202 10.59 -0.21 9.13
CA ALA A 202 9.64 -0.71 10.12
C ALA A 202 10.16 -0.55 11.55
N ARG A 203 11.43 -0.89 11.78
CA ARG A 203 12.09 -0.71 13.09
C ARG A 203 12.18 0.76 13.49
N ALA A 204 12.54 1.63 12.56
CA ALA A 204 12.75 3.04 12.84
C ALA A 204 11.46 3.74 13.27
N VAL A 205 10.33 3.42 12.65
CA VAL A 205 9.03 4.08 12.90
C VAL A 205 8.15 3.35 13.93
N LYS A 206 8.58 2.19 14.44
CA LYS A 206 7.80 1.39 15.40
C LYS A 206 7.49 2.17 16.68
N GLY A 207 6.21 2.21 17.05
CA GLY A 207 5.72 2.79 18.30
C GLY A 207 5.05 4.15 18.16
N ASP A 208 5.03 4.73 16.96
CA ASP A 208 4.20 5.89 16.64
C ASP A 208 2.72 5.48 16.45
N ASP A 209 1.81 6.46 16.50
CA ASP A 209 0.36 6.35 16.35
C ASP A 209 -0.06 5.60 15.07
N VAL A 210 0.75 5.71 14.01
CA VAL A 210 0.59 4.94 12.79
C VAL A 210 1.45 3.69 12.89
N THR A 211 0.81 2.54 13.09
CA THR A 211 1.53 1.26 13.04
C THR A 211 1.92 0.97 11.59
N PHE A 212 3.22 0.76 11.34
CA PHE A 212 3.69 0.29 10.03
C PHE A 212 3.79 -1.24 10.02
N VAL A 213 3.16 -1.89 9.04
CA VAL A 213 3.24 -3.34 8.84
C VAL A 213 3.65 -3.61 7.40
N ALA A 214 4.68 -4.43 7.20
CA ALA A 214 5.07 -4.90 5.89
C ALA A 214 4.55 -6.32 5.67
N LEU A 215 4.02 -6.58 4.49
CA LEU A 215 3.54 -7.90 4.06
C LEU A 215 3.98 -8.17 2.63
N THR A 216 4.15 -9.45 2.30
CA THR A 216 4.30 -9.86 0.90
C THR A 216 2.94 -10.28 0.32
N TRP A 217 2.78 -10.13 -1.00
CA TRP A 217 1.63 -10.68 -1.71
C TRP A 217 1.57 -12.21 -1.56
N ALA A 218 2.72 -12.89 -1.60
CA ALA A 218 2.83 -14.33 -1.35
C ALA A 218 2.21 -14.75 -0.01
N GLU A 219 2.56 -14.07 1.09
CA GLU A 219 2.03 -14.34 2.43
C GLU A 219 0.52 -14.12 2.51
N LEU A 220 0.05 -12.97 2.02
CA LEU A 220 -1.37 -12.61 2.04
C LEU A 220 -2.21 -13.64 1.29
N LEU A 221 -1.81 -13.98 0.06
CA LEU A 221 -2.53 -14.95 -0.77
C LEU A 221 -2.44 -16.37 -0.19
N THR A 222 -1.37 -16.71 0.53
CA THR A 222 -1.26 -18.01 1.23
C THR A 222 -2.21 -18.11 2.42
N GLN A 223 -2.44 -17.01 3.14
CA GLN A 223 -3.49 -16.99 4.17
C GLN A 223 -4.88 -17.13 3.52
N TRP A 224 -5.15 -16.38 2.46
CA TRP A 224 -6.45 -16.40 1.79
C TRP A 224 -6.78 -17.74 1.14
N SER A 225 -5.78 -18.45 0.60
CA SER A 225 -6.00 -19.78 0.02
C SER A 225 -6.49 -20.83 1.04
N ARG A 226 -6.42 -20.53 2.34
CA ARG A 226 -6.95 -21.40 3.42
C ARG A 226 -8.40 -21.08 3.78
N THR A 227 -8.97 -20.04 3.21
CA THR A 227 -10.34 -19.59 3.47
C THR A 227 -11.24 -20.04 2.32
N PRO A 228 -12.23 -20.93 2.52
CA PRO A 228 -13.02 -21.51 1.44
C PRO A 228 -13.63 -20.47 0.47
N ALA A 229 -14.18 -19.38 1.00
CA ALA A 229 -14.78 -18.31 0.21
C ALA A 229 -13.78 -17.54 -0.68
N LEU A 230 -12.48 -17.62 -0.40
CA LEU A 230 -11.42 -16.89 -1.11
C LEU A 230 -10.58 -17.78 -2.03
N VAL A 231 -10.76 -19.11 -2.01
CA VAL A 231 -9.93 -20.05 -2.77
C VAL A 231 -9.94 -19.74 -4.27
N ALA A 232 -11.13 -19.62 -4.86
CA ALA A 232 -11.28 -19.37 -6.29
C ALA A 232 -10.68 -18.02 -6.71
N HIS A 233 -10.95 -16.97 -5.93
CA HIS A 233 -10.40 -15.63 -6.17
C HIS A 233 -8.87 -15.61 -6.07
N THR A 234 -8.33 -16.22 -5.02
CA THR A 234 -6.89 -16.35 -4.80
C THR A 234 -6.21 -17.10 -5.95
N ALA A 235 -6.82 -18.18 -6.44
CA ALA A 235 -6.31 -18.94 -7.58
C ALA A 235 -6.31 -18.11 -8.87
N ALA A 236 -7.37 -17.33 -9.12
CA ALA A 236 -7.45 -16.44 -10.28
C ALA A 236 -6.36 -15.34 -10.24
N VAL A 237 -6.15 -14.71 -9.07
CA VAL A 237 -5.10 -13.71 -8.87
C VAL A 237 -3.72 -14.30 -9.13
N ARG A 238 -3.41 -15.46 -8.54
CA ARG A 238 -2.12 -16.15 -8.76
C ARG A 238 -1.92 -16.55 -10.22
N GLY A 239 -2.96 -17.08 -10.86
CA GLY A 239 -2.91 -17.55 -12.24
C GLY A 239 -2.67 -16.42 -13.25
N TRP A 240 -3.29 -15.26 -13.05
CA TRP A 240 -3.15 -14.13 -13.97
C TRP A 240 -1.85 -13.35 -13.76
N PHE A 241 -1.51 -13.04 -12.51
CA PHE A 241 -0.38 -12.16 -12.24
C PHE A 241 0.95 -12.92 -12.15
N GLY A 242 0.96 -14.15 -11.63
CA GLY A 242 2.19 -14.92 -11.41
C GLY A 242 3.23 -14.21 -10.52
N GLY A 243 4.30 -14.90 -10.12
CA GLY A 243 5.47 -14.29 -9.48
C GLY A 243 5.18 -13.23 -8.39
N LEU A 244 4.23 -13.52 -7.49
CA LEU A 244 3.81 -12.65 -6.38
C LEU A 244 4.45 -13.05 -5.06
#